data_AF-A0ABD6GC04-F1
#
_entry.id   AF-A0ABD6GC04-F1
#
_cell.length_a   1.000
_cell.length_b   1.000
_cell.length_c   1.000
_cell.angle_alpha   90.00
_cell.angle_beta   90.00
_cell.angle_gamma   90.00
#
_symmetry.space_group_name_H-M   'P 1'
#
loop_
_entity.id
_entity.type
_entity.pdbx_description
1 polymer ?
#
loop_
_entity_poly.entity_id
_entity_poly.type
_entity_poly.pdbx_seq_one_letter_code
_entity_poly.pdbx_strand_id
1 'polypeptide(L)'
;MTPDVLMQVYGLILLVICCFGWILYLWNSNSTLRRAHVDDRVRRVSAEAALSFAANLPAHDRAEFIWQYHFGGTPAVGYPAWPQFLQARINVALDNRS
;
A
#
# COMPACT_ATOMS: atom_id res chain seq x y z
N MET A 1 -32.06 40.03 -20.93
CA MET A 1 -31.21 38.87 -21.26
C MET A 1 -32.02 37.97 -22.18
N THR A 2 -31.54 37.66 -23.38
CA THR A 2 -32.29 36.84 -24.34
C THR A 2 -32.24 35.36 -23.96
N PRO A 3 -33.25 34.54 -24.31
CA PRO A 3 -33.28 33.11 -23.99
C PRO A 3 -32.06 32.35 -24.50
N ASP A 4 -31.48 32.77 -25.64
CA ASP A 4 -30.28 32.15 -26.20
C ASP A 4 -29.04 32.33 -25.31
N VAL A 5 -28.91 33.52 -24.69
CA VAL A 5 -27.79 33.80 -23.77
C VAL A 5 -27.93 32.99 -22.49
N LEU A 6 -29.16 32.80 -22.00
CA LEU A 6 -29.41 31.93 -20.83
C LEU A 6 -29.04 30.48 -21.13
N MET A 7 -29.42 29.96 -22.30
CA MET A 7 -29.10 28.59 -22.71
C MET A 7 -27.58 28.36 -22.82
N GLN A 8 -26.84 29.34 -23.37
CA GLN A 8 -25.37 29.28 -23.44
C GLN A 8 -24.72 29.28 -22.04
N VAL A 9 -25.22 30.11 -21.12
CA VAL A 9 -24.70 30.17 -19.74
C VAL A 9 -24.97 28.85 -19.01
N TYR A 10 -26.15 28.25 -19.15
CA TYR A 10 -26.45 26.94 -18.56
C TYR A 10 -25.56 25.82 -19.12
N GLY A 11 -25.34 25.80 -20.44
CA GLY A 11 -24.44 24.83 -21.07
C GLY A 11 -23.01 24.95 -20.55
N LEU A 12 -22.52 26.18 -20.37
CA LEU A 12 -21.18 26.44 -19.85
C LEU A 12 -21.05 26.02 -18.38
N ILE A 13 -22.07 26.27 -17.55
CA ILE A 13 -22.10 25.82 -16.15
C ILE A 13 -22.06 24.28 -16.07
N LEU A 14 -22.87 23.59 -16.87
CA LEU A 14 -22.88 22.13 -16.91
C LEU A 14 -21.52 21.55 -17.33
N LEU A 15 -20.89 22.14 -18.36
CA LEU A 15 -19.56 21.76 -18.80
C LEU A 15 -18.55 21.89 -17.65
N VAL A 16 -18.54 23.04 -16.95
CA VAL A 16 -17.64 23.28 -15.81
C VAL A 16 -17.86 22.25 -14.71
N ILE A 17 -19.11 21.94 -14.37
CA ILE A 17 -19.45 20.92 -13.36
C ILE A 17 -18.94 19.54 -13.79
N CYS A 18 -19.16 19.13 -15.04
CA CYS A 18 -18.68 17.87 -15.57
C CYS A 18 -17.15 17.78 -15.51
N CYS A 19 -16.43 18.84 -15.91
CA CYS A 19 -14.98 18.89 -15.83
C CYS A 19 -14.49 18.76 -14.38
N PHE A 20 -15.10 19.48 -13.44
CA PHE A 20 -14.72 19.45 -12.04
C PHE A 20 -14.99 18.06 -11.42
N GLY A 21 -16.15 17.47 -11.73
CA GLY A 21 -16.49 16.11 -11.32
C GLY A 21 -15.48 15.08 -11.84
N TRP A 22 -15.03 15.22 -13.09
CA TRP A 22 -14.03 14.32 -13.67
C TRP A 22 -12.67 14.44 -12.98
N ILE A 23 -12.23 15.67 -12.67
CA ILE A 23 -10.98 15.91 -11.93
C ILE A 23 -11.04 15.26 -10.54
N LEU A 24 -12.13 15.45 -9.81
CA LEU A 24 -12.31 14.85 -8.49
C LEU A 24 -12.35 13.32 -8.55
N TYR A 25 -13.00 12.75 -9.56
CA TYR A 25 -13.03 11.32 -9.79
C TYR A 25 -11.62 10.76 -10.04
N LEU A 26 -10.87 11.35 -10.97
CA LEU A 26 -9.50 10.93 -11.27
C LEU A 26 -8.57 11.08 -10.05
N TRP A 27 -8.74 12.14 -9.27
CA TRP A 27 -7.99 12.34 -8.03
C TRP A 27 -8.22 11.20 -7.04
N ASN A 28 -9.48 10.82 -6.81
CA ASN A 28 -9.82 9.77 -5.87
C ASN A 28 -9.30 8.39 -6.33
N SER A 29 -9.45 8.10 -7.63
CA SER A 29 -8.91 6.88 -8.24
C SER A 29 -7.39 6.80 -8.11
N ASN A 30 -6.68 7.90 -8.36
CA ASN A 30 -5.23 7.96 -8.23
C ASN A 30 -4.77 7.80 -6.77
N SER A 31 -5.45 8.44 -5.81
CA SER A 31 -5.19 8.25 -4.38
C SER A 31 -5.36 6.78 -3.96
N THR A 32 -6.41 6.13 -4.45
CA THR A 32 -6.70 4.72 -4.15
C THR A 32 -5.63 3.80 -4.75
N LEU A 33 -5.27 4.01 -6.03
CA LEU A 33 -4.20 3.27 -6.69
C LEU A 33 -2.86 3.46 -5.99
N ARG A 34 -2.53 4.68 -5.57
CA ARG A 34 -1.29 4.96 -4.86
C ARG A 34 -1.22 4.22 -3.53
N ARG A 35 -2.32 4.15 -2.78
CA ARG A 35 -2.37 3.36 -1.53
C ARG A 35 -2.20 1.87 -1.82
N ALA A 36 -2.91 1.33 -2.81
CA ALA A 36 -2.78 -0.07 -3.20
C ALA A 36 -1.34 -0.44 -3.60
N HIS A 37 -0.68 0.39 -4.42
CA HIS A 37 0.72 0.18 -4.80
C HIS A 37 1.69 0.25 -3.60
N VAL A 38 1.44 1.16 -2.65
CA VAL A 38 2.25 1.24 -1.42
C VAL A 38 2.04 0.00 -0.56
N ASP A 39 0.80 -0.44 -0.38
CA ASP A 39 0.45 -1.63 0.40
C ASP A 39 1.06 -2.89 -0.23
N ASP A 40 0.98 -3.05 -1.54
CA ASP A 40 1.58 -4.16 -2.28
C ASP A 40 3.11 -4.15 -2.16
N ARG A 41 3.75 -2.98 -2.27
CA ARG A 41 5.20 -2.85 -2.08
C ARG A 41 5.61 -3.27 -0.67
N VAL A 42 4.89 -2.80 0.36
CA VAL A 42 5.16 -3.14 1.76
C VAL A 42 4.98 -4.64 2.00
N ARG A 43 3.93 -5.25 1.42
CA ARG A 43 3.68 -6.70 1.52
C ARG A 43 4.78 -7.51 0.86
N ARG A 44 5.23 -7.14 -0.34
CA ARG A 44 6.33 -7.81 -1.06
C ARG A 44 7.64 -7.74 -0.28
N VAL A 45 8.04 -6.53 0.14
CA VAL A 45 9.26 -6.33 0.94
C VAL A 45 9.20 -7.12 2.25
N SER A 46 8.05 -7.15 2.91
CA SER A 46 7.86 -7.94 4.14
C SER A 46 7.99 -9.44 3.88
N ALA A 47 7.40 -9.94 2.78
CA ALA A 47 7.46 -11.35 2.43
C ALA A 47 8.89 -11.78 2.02
N GLU A 48 9.58 -10.99 1.22
CA GLU A 48 10.97 -11.23 0.83
C GLU A 48 11.90 -11.27 2.05
N ALA A 49 11.75 -10.30 2.95
CA ALA A 49 12.49 -10.28 4.21
C ALA A 49 12.14 -11.47 5.12
N ALA A 50 10.89 -11.93 5.11
CA ALA A 50 10.47 -13.08 5.91
C ALA A 50 11.10 -14.38 5.38
N LEU A 51 11.14 -14.54 4.06
CA LEU A 51 11.77 -15.68 3.42
C LEU A 51 13.28 -15.70 3.63
N SER A 52 13.96 -14.55 3.47
CA SER A 52 15.41 -14.46 3.69
C SER A 52 15.79 -14.68 5.15
N PHE A 53 14.98 -14.17 6.09
CA PHE A 53 15.16 -14.41 7.52
C PHE A 53 14.94 -15.89 7.87
N ALA A 54 13.84 -16.48 7.39
CA ALA A 54 13.52 -17.88 7.61
C ALA A 54 14.59 -18.83 7.07
N ALA A 55 15.23 -18.50 5.93
CA ALA A 55 16.31 -19.30 5.35
C ALA A 55 17.55 -19.39 6.26
N ASN A 56 17.80 -18.34 7.06
CA ASN A 56 18.94 -18.28 7.99
C ASN A 56 18.63 -18.89 9.37
N LEU A 57 17.38 -19.26 9.64
CA LEU A 57 16.99 -19.91 10.89
C LEU A 57 17.27 -21.42 10.85
N PRO A 58 17.58 -22.03 12.02
CA PRO A 58 17.59 -23.48 12.21
C PRO A 58 16.25 -24.09 11.79
N ALA A 59 16.27 -25.34 11.29
CA ALA A 59 15.08 -26.01 10.74
C ALA A 59 13.90 -26.08 11.72
N HIS A 60 14.19 -26.20 13.03
CA HIS A 60 13.19 -26.20 14.10
C HIS A 60 12.48 -24.85 14.22
N ASP A 61 13.24 -23.76 14.23
CA ASP A 61 12.73 -22.41 14.50
C ASP A 61 12.08 -21.76 13.27
N ARG A 62 12.41 -22.27 12.07
CA ARG A 62 11.87 -21.82 10.79
C ARG A 62 10.37 -22.06 10.68
N ALA A 63 9.89 -23.23 11.07
CA ALA A 63 8.48 -23.58 10.94
C ALA A 63 7.60 -22.74 11.87
N GLU A 64 8.06 -22.52 13.10
CA GLU A 64 7.39 -21.68 14.08
C GLU A 64 7.34 -20.21 13.64
N PHE A 65 8.45 -19.68 13.12
CA PHE A 65 8.50 -18.33 12.56
C PHE A 65 7.52 -18.14 11.40
N ILE A 66 7.49 -19.06 10.43
CA ILE A 66 6.61 -19.00 9.26
C ILE A 66 5.14 -19.06 9.71
N TRP A 67 4.82 -19.94 10.67
CA TRP A 67 3.49 -20.05 11.23
C TRP A 67 3.05 -18.73 11.90
N GLN A 68 3.89 -18.15 12.76
CA GLN A 68 3.58 -16.88 13.43
C GLN A 68 3.48 -15.71 12.45
N TYR A 69 4.32 -15.67 11.41
CA TYR A 69 4.27 -14.66 10.35
C TYR A 69 2.95 -14.71 9.56
N HIS A 70 2.46 -15.91 9.20
CA HIS A 70 1.25 -16.07 8.38
C HIS A 70 -0.05 -15.93 9.17
N PHE A 71 -0.10 -16.46 10.40
CA PHE A 71 -1.35 -16.54 11.17
C PHE A 71 -1.48 -15.45 12.24
N GLY A 72 -0.59 -14.46 12.22
CA GLY A 72 -0.67 -13.32 13.13
C GLY A 72 -0.43 -13.72 14.58
N GLY A 73 0.66 -14.45 14.82
CA GLY A 73 1.21 -14.57 16.18
C GLY A 73 1.38 -13.16 16.73
N THR A 74 0.76 -12.87 17.87
CA THR A 74 0.82 -11.54 18.48
C THR A 74 2.28 -11.14 18.63
N PRO A 75 2.74 -10.01 18.04
CA PRO A 75 4.13 -9.58 18.20
C PRO A 75 4.53 -9.31 19.67
N ALA A 76 3.53 -9.21 20.56
CA ALA A 76 3.68 -9.15 22.00
C ALA A 76 4.02 -10.50 22.66
N VAL A 77 3.72 -11.64 22.04
CA VAL A 77 4.17 -12.97 22.47
C VAL A 77 5.49 -13.22 21.74
N GLY A 78 6.53 -12.56 22.25
CA GLY A 78 7.81 -12.35 21.58
C GLY A 78 8.49 -13.63 21.12
N TYR A 79 8.37 -13.94 19.83
CA TYR A 79 9.38 -14.72 19.17
C TYR A 79 10.70 -13.94 19.28
N PRO A 80 11.75 -14.50 19.91
CA PRO A 80 12.94 -13.74 20.31
C PRO A 80 13.67 -13.10 19.12
N ALA A 81 13.45 -13.62 17.91
CA ALA A 81 14.06 -13.13 16.69
C ALA A 81 13.24 -12.05 15.94
N TRP A 82 12.08 -11.61 16.46
CA TRP A 82 11.28 -10.54 15.85
C TRP A 82 12.00 -9.21 15.65
N PRO A 83 12.80 -8.71 16.63
CA PRO A 83 13.59 -7.51 16.42
C PRO A 83 14.57 -7.64 15.26
N GLN A 84 15.16 -8.82 15.09
CA GLN A 84 16.12 -9.11 14.01
C GLN A 84 15.42 -9.18 12.64
N PHE A 85 14.22 -9.75 12.59
CA PHE A 85 13.37 -9.72 11.41
C PHE A 85 12.94 -8.30 11.02
N LEU A 86 12.56 -7.47 12.00
CA LEU A 86 12.22 -6.06 11.74
C LEU A 86 13.42 -5.30 11.15
N GLN A 87 14.62 -5.56 11.65
CA GLN A 87 15.84 -4.96 11.13
C GLN A 87 16.19 -5.46 9.72
N ALA A 88 16.01 -6.77 9.45
CA ALA A 88 16.15 -7.34 8.12
C ALA A 88 15.15 -6.72 7.11
N ARG A 89 13.89 -6.53 7.52
CA ARG A 89 12.88 -5.81 6.73
C ARG A 89 13.29 -4.39 6.39
N ILE A 90 13.87 -3.66 7.35
CA ILE A 90 14.34 -2.28 7.14
C ILE A 90 15.47 -2.27 6.11
N ASN A 91 16.43 -3.20 6.20
CA ASN A 91 17.54 -3.29 5.25
C ASN A 91 17.05 -3.59 3.83
N VAL A 92 16.16 -4.59 3.66
CA VAL A 92 15.56 -4.90 2.35
C VAL A 92 14.72 -3.73 1.82
N ALA A 93 14.07 -2.97 2.70
CA ALA A 93 13.34 -1.77 2.31
C ALA A 93 14.26 -0.61 1.87
N LEU A 94 15.49 -0.55 2.38
CA LEU A 94 16.51 0.42 1.96
C LEU A 94 17.11 0.03 0.61
N ASP A 95 17.43 -1.26 0.40
CA ASP A 95 17.98 -1.77 -0.86
C ASP A 95 17.00 -1.61 -2.03
N ASN A 96 15.69 -1.76 -1.79
CA ASN A 96 14.66 -1.58 -2.80
C ASN A 96 14.32 -0.10 -3.10
N ARG A 97 15.04 0.88 -2.53
CA ARG A 97 14.82 2.33 -2.76
C ARG A 97 15.83 2.96 -3.72
N SER A 98 16.95 2.29 -4.00
CA SER A 98 17.94 2.69 -5.02
C SER A 98 17.52 2.25 -6.42
#